data_AF-A0A1I7VGG1-F1
#
_entry.id   AF-A0A1I7VGG1-F1
#
_cell.length_a   1.000
_cell.length_b   1.000
_cell.length_c   1.000
_cell.angle_alpha   90.00
_cell.angle_beta   90.00
_cell.angle_gamma   90.00
#
_symmetry.space_group_name_H-M   'P 1'
#
loop_
_entity.id
_entity.type
_entity.pdbx_description
1 polymer ?
#
loop_
_entity_poly.entity_id
_entity_poly.type
_entity_poly.pdbx_seq_one_letter_code
_entity_poly.pdbx_strand_id
1 'polypeptide(L)'
;MIGKWSECTVTCNGGYQTRNVYCVESSNDTNGNIVENRKVDEQYCWQTQRPVTSRKCNRKSCPKWERGDWTSCSVTCGKGYRTRQVECRQEGERIDDYACRGTDRPDDKQPCYTGVTCQTKFYNC
;
A
#
# COMPACT_ATOMS: atom_id res chain seq x y z
N MET A 1 -32.10 -3.86 8.05
CA MET A 1 -31.30 -2.62 8.03
C MET A 1 -29.84 -2.95 7.75
N ILE A 2 -29.19 -2.18 6.88
CA ILE A 2 -27.82 -2.43 6.43
C ILE A 2 -26.93 -1.27 6.91
N GLY A 3 -25.93 -1.58 7.72
CA GLY A 3 -24.94 -0.63 8.18
C GLY A 3 -23.96 -0.21 7.07
N LYS A 4 -23.27 0.91 7.30
CA LYS A 4 -22.15 1.33 6.44
C LYS A 4 -21.01 0.31 6.53
N TRP A 5 -20.22 0.23 5.46
CA TRP A 5 -18.97 -0.52 5.47
C TRP A 5 -17.97 0.12 6.44
N SER A 6 -17.24 -0.71 7.17
CA SER A 6 -16.08 -0.31 7.95
C SER A 6 -14.97 0.21 7.04
N GLU A 7 -13.95 0.81 7.64
CA GLU A 7 -12.66 0.96 6.96
C GLU A 7 -12.09 -0.40 6.56
N CYS A 8 -11.24 -0.39 5.54
CA CYS A 8 -10.56 -1.61 5.09
C CYS A 8 -9.51 -2.02 6.13
N THR A 9 -9.39 -3.31 6.40
CA THR A 9 -8.40 -3.84 7.36
C THR A 9 -6.96 -3.51 7.02
N VAL A 10 -6.65 -3.28 5.74
CA VAL A 10 -5.33 -2.88 5.24
C VAL A 10 -5.48 -1.84 4.15
N THR A 11 -4.46 -1.03 3.92
CA THR A 11 -4.46 0.02 2.87
C THR A 11 -4.05 -0.50 1.49
N CYS A 12 -3.46 -1.70 1.41
CA CYS A 12 -2.95 -2.33 0.20
C CYS A 12 -2.80 -3.85 0.39
N ASN A 13 -2.40 -4.58 -0.66
CA ASN A 13 -2.28 -6.05 -0.74
C ASN A 13 -3.59 -6.84 -0.52
N GLY A 14 -4.74 -6.18 -0.53
CA GLY A 14 -6.04 -6.81 -0.38
C GLY A 14 -6.43 -7.01 1.09
N GLY A 15 -7.48 -6.30 1.50
CA GLY A 15 -8.09 -6.42 2.81
C GLY A 15 -9.56 -6.78 2.76
N TYR A 16 -10.21 -6.68 3.91
CA TYR A 16 -11.64 -6.85 4.05
C TYR A 16 -12.29 -5.62 4.70
N GLN A 17 -13.48 -5.26 4.24
CA GLN A 17 -14.40 -4.37 4.94
C GLN A 17 -15.55 -5.21 5.47
N THR A 18 -16.02 -4.89 6.65
CA THR A 18 -17.17 -5.54 7.27
C THR A 18 -18.30 -4.54 7.47
N ARG A 19 -19.55 -5.01 7.53
CA ARG A 19 -20.69 -4.19 7.91
C ARG A 19 -21.67 -4.99 8.74
N ASN A 20 -22.38 -4.29 9.60
CA ASN A 20 -23.46 -4.88 10.37
C ASN A 20 -24.74 -4.95 9.53
N VAL A 21 -25.44 -6.07 9.64
CA VAL A 21 -26.74 -6.30 9.00
C VAL A 21 -27.68 -6.79 10.09
N TYR A 22 -28.83 -6.12 10.20
CA TYR A 22 -29.86 -6.46 11.17
C TYR A 22 -31.14 -6.85 10.44
N CYS A 23 -31.80 -7.89 10.94
CA CYS A 23 -33.16 -8.22 10.54
C CYS A 23 -34.08 -7.10 11.01
N VAL A 24 -34.87 -6.53 10.11
CA VAL A 24 -35.85 -5.50 10.45
C VAL A 24 -37.17 -5.76 9.76
N GLU A 25 -38.23 -5.43 10.47
CA GLU A 25 -39.58 -5.29 9.93
C GLU A 25 -39.79 -3.82 9.52
N SER A 26 -40.27 -3.60 8.29
CA SER A 26 -40.51 -2.26 7.76
C SER A 26 -42.01 -1.96 7.79
N SER A 27 -42.39 -0.89 8.48
CA SER A 27 -43.77 -0.40 8.54
C SER A 27 -43.98 0.68 7.48
N ASN A 28 -45.03 0.57 6.66
CA ASN A 28 -45.31 1.51 5.59
C ASN A 28 -46.49 2.46 5.93
N ASP A 29 -46.49 3.68 5.40
CA ASP A 29 -47.63 4.59 5.46
C ASP A 29 -48.73 4.17 4.47
N THR A 30 -49.85 4.91 4.46
CA THR A 30 -50.96 4.71 3.52
C THR A 30 -50.59 4.93 2.05
N ASN A 31 -49.45 5.56 1.79
CA ASN A 31 -48.90 5.80 0.45
C ASN A 31 -47.83 4.76 0.06
N GLY A 32 -47.53 3.79 0.94
CA GLY A 32 -46.53 2.74 0.72
C GLY A 32 -45.09 3.13 1.05
N ASN A 33 -44.84 4.29 1.66
CA ASN A 33 -43.50 4.72 2.07
C ASN A 33 -43.11 4.09 3.41
N ILE A 34 -41.86 3.66 3.54
CA ILE A 34 -41.33 3.11 4.80
C ILE A 34 -41.25 4.24 5.84
N VAL A 35 -42.03 4.10 6.92
CA VAL A 35 -42.08 5.04 8.04
C VAL A 35 -41.11 4.62 9.14
N GLU A 36 -40.99 3.31 9.39
CA GLU A 36 -40.18 2.78 10.48
C GLU A 36 -39.49 1.46 10.10
N ASN A 37 -38.30 1.23 10.67
CA ASN A 37 -37.62 -0.05 10.60
C ASN A 37 -37.37 -0.57 12.03
N ARG A 38 -38.14 -1.57 12.45
CA ARG A 38 -38.01 -2.19 13.77
C ARG A 38 -37.09 -3.39 13.72
N LYS A 39 -36.04 -3.43 14.53
CA LYS A 39 -35.15 -4.60 14.63
C LYS A 39 -35.91 -5.79 15.22
N VAL A 40 -35.86 -6.92 14.54
CA VAL A 40 -36.50 -8.18 14.97
C VAL A 40 -35.45 -9.30 15.07
N ASP A 41 -35.87 -10.45 15.61
CA ASP A 41 -35.01 -11.63 15.71
C ASP A 41 -34.62 -12.18 14.33
N GLU A 42 -33.45 -12.82 14.24
CA GLU A 42 -32.91 -13.33 12.99
C GLU A 42 -33.75 -14.47 12.39
N GLN A 43 -34.50 -15.21 13.21
CA GLN A 43 -35.40 -16.27 12.74
C GLN A 43 -36.48 -15.78 11.76
N TYR A 44 -36.82 -14.48 11.80
CA TYR A 44 -37.81 -13.88 10.91
C TYR A 44 -37.22 -13.46 9.56
N CYS A 45 -35.89 -13.50 9.41
CA CYS A 45 -35.22 -13.19 8.15
C CYS A 45 -34.77 -14.47 7.42
N TRP A 46 -35.13 -14.58 6.14
CA TRP A 46 -34.58 -15.64 5.29
C TRP A 46 -33.09 -15.42 5.02
N GLN A 47 -32.26 -16.42 5.37
CA GLN A 47 -30.80 -16.36 5.19
C GLN A 47 -30.38 -16.15 3.73
N THR A 48 -31.18 -16.61 2.77
CA THR A 48 -30.93 -16.45 1.33
C THR A 48 -31.01 -15.00 0.84
N GLN A 49 -31.71 -14.13 1.58
CA GLN A 49 -31.79 -12.70 1.28
C GLN A 49 -30.84 -11.87 2.14
N ARG A 50 -30.00 -12.52 2.98
CA ARG A 50 -29.07 -11.82 3.87
C ARG A 50 -28.02 -11.07 3.04
N PRO A 51 -27.94 -9.74 3.16
CA PRO A 51 -26.91 -8.97 2.47
C PRO A 51 -25.50 -9.41 2.89
N VAL A 52 -24.55 -9.33 1.95
CA VAL A 52 -23.13 -9.62 2.23
C VAL A 52 -22.62 -8.75 3.38
N THR A 53 -21.95 -9.37 4.35
CA THR A 53 -21.40 -8.70 5.54
C THR A 53 -19.90 -8.44 5.44
N SER A 54 -19.23 -9.03 4.45
CA SER A 54 -17.80 -8.85 4.18
C SER A 54 -17.56 -8.65 2.68
N ARG A 55 -16.63 -7.76 2.33
CA ARG A 55 -16.17 -7.57 0.95
C ARG A 55 -14.68 -7.31 0.89
N LYS A 56 -14.04 -7.72 -0.21
CA LYS A 56 -12.63 -7.39 -0.48
C LYS A 56 -12.45 -5.91 -0.81
N CYS A 57 -11.39 -5.30 -0.30
CA CYS A 57 -11.00 -3.90 -0.53
C CYS A 57 -9.49 -3.79 -0.78
N ASN A 58 -9.03 -2.63 -1.25
CA ASN A 58 -7.60 -2.28 -1.40
C ASN A 58 -6.73 -3.34 -2.09
N ARG A 59 -7.18 -3.81 -3.26
CA ARG A 59 -6.55 -4.92 -4.01
C ARG A 59 -5.19 -4.59 -4.61
N LYS A 60 -4.82 -3.31 -4.68
CA LYS A 60 -3.54 -2.88 -5.24
C LYS A 60 -2.39 -3.33 -4.34
N SER A 61 -1.26 -3.68 -4.95
CA SER A 61 -0.05 -4.03 -4.18
C SER A 61 0.43 -2.85 -3.33
N CYS A 62 1.07 -3.11 -2.21
CA CYS A 62 1.66 -2.03 -1.41
C CYS A 62 2.82 -1.34 -2.15
N PRO A 63 2.97 -0.02 -1.98
CA PRO A 63 4.14 0.68 -2.46
C PRO A 63 5.40 0.17 -1.73
N LYS A 64 6.50 0.00 -2.46
CA LYS A 64 7.77 -0.48 -1.91
C LYS A 64 8.95 0.21 -2.58
N TRP A 65 10.07 0.29 -1.85
CA TRP A 65 11.33 0.73 -2.44
C TRP A 65 11.89 -0.33 -3.37
N GLU A 66 12.18 0.07 -4.60
CA GLU A 66 12.92 -0.74 -5.55
C GLU A 66 14.29 -0.11 -5.82
N ARG A 67 15.30 -0.97 -5.95
CA ARG A 67 16.70 -0.61 -6.10
C ARG A 67 17.20 -1.05 -7.46
N GLY A 68 17.73 -0.12 -8.23
CA GLY A 68 18.46 -0.40 -9.45
C GLY A 68 19.84 -0.95 -9.18
N ASP A 69 20.57 -1.20 -10.27
CA ASP A 69 21.97 -1.58 -10.22
C ASP A 69 22.86 -0.44 -9.75
N TRP A 70 23.99 -0.80 -9.15
CA TRP A 70 25.02 0.16 -8.81
C TRP A 70 25.71 0.65 -10.07
N THR A 71 25.95 1.96 -10.14
CA THR A 71 26.84 2.58 -11.11
C THR A 71 28.27 2.09 -10.93
N SER A 72 29.10 2.32 -11.95
CA SER A 72 30.54 2.15 -11.83
C SER A 72 31.12 3.03 -10.71
N CYS A 73 32.27 2.63 -10.18
CA CYS A 73 32.95 3.42 -9.16
C CYS A 73 33.24 4.83 -9.71
N SER A 74 33.05 5.86 -8.87
CA SER A 74 33.24 7.27 -9.25
C SER A 74 34.68 7.62 -9.64
N VAL A 75 35.61 6.71 -9.38
CA VAL A 75 37.03 6.82 -9.66
C VAL A 75 37.48 5.58 -10.41
N THR A 76 38.55 5.73 -11.18
CA THR A 76 39.24 4.62 -11.86
C THR A 76 40.45 4.10 -11.06
N CYS A 77 40.83 4.79 -9.98
CA CYS A 77 41.88 4.40 -9.05
C CYS A 77 41.48 4.71 -7.60
N GLY A 78 41.98 3.92 -6.66
CA GLY A 78 41.80 4.13 -5.23
C GLY A 78 40.38 3.85 -4.74
N LYS A 79 39.99 4.60 -3.70
CA LYS A 79 38.68 4.55 -3.06
C LYS A 79 37.76 5.60 -3.69
N GLY A 80 36.51 5.22 -3.95
CA GLY A 80 35.48 6.15 -4.42
C GLY A 80 34.11 5.74 -3.89
N TYR A 81 33.08 6.17 -4.61
CA TYR A 81 31.69 5.83 -4.32
C TYR A 81 31.00 5.31 -5.57
N ARG A 82 30.00 4.45 -5.37
CA ARG A 82 29.03 4.09 -6.40
C ARG A 82 27.64 4.44 -5.90
N THR A 83 26.77 4.80 -6.83
CA THR A 83 25.39 5.20 -6.57
C THR A 83 24.43 4.24 -7.25
N ARG A 84 23.18 4.17 -6.81
CA ARG A 84 22.12 3.44 -7.53
C ARG A 84 20.83 4.24 -7.47
N GLN A 85 19.92 3.95 -8.37
CA GLN A 85 18.56 4.45 -8.25
C GLN A 85 17.82 3.71 -7.13
N VAL A 86 17.11 4.47 -6.30
CA VAL A 86 16.19 3.96 -5.27
C VAL A 86 14.88 4.71 -5.45
N GLU A 87 13.83 4.00 -5.83
CA GLU A 87 12.55 4.60 -6.20
C GLU A 87 11.40 3.92 -5.49
N CYS A 88 10.39 4.69 -5.08
CA CYS A 88 9.15 4.12 -4.59
C CYS A 88 8.30 3.66 -5.78
N ARG A 89 7.93 2.37 -5.80
CA ARG A 89 7.14 1.78 -6.87
C ARG A 89 5.91 1.06 -6.35
N GLN A 90 4.81 1.13 -7.10
CA GLN A 90 3.58 0.40 -6.86
C GLN A 90 3.07 -0.18 -8.18
N GLU A 91 2.85 -1.50 -8.22
CA GLU A 91 2.42 -2.21 -9.44
C GLU A 91 3.36 -2.01 -10.66
N GLY A 92 4.66 -1.84 -10.39
CA GLY A 92 5.70 -1.64 -11.40
C GLY A 92 5.93 -0.17 -11.78
N GLU A 93 5.01 0.73 -11.43
CA GLU A 93 5.08 2.15 -11.75
C GLU A 93 5.79 2.95 -10.64
N ARG A 94 6.60 3.94 -11.05
CA ARG A 94 7.21 4.90 -10.13
C ARG A 94 6.14 5.85 -9.60
N ILE A 95 6.09 6.00 -8.29
CA ILE A 95 5.17 6.90 -7.60
C ILE A 95 5.94 7.85 -6.68
N ASP A 96 5.22 8.71 -5.96
CA ASP A 96 5.82 9.64 -5.00
C ASP A 96 6.48 8.91 -3.82
N ASP A 97 7.70 9.32 -3.46
CA ASP A 97 8.48 8.75 -2.36
C ASP A 97 7.73 8.74 -1.02
N TYR A 98 6.78 9.65 -0.81
CA TYR A 98 5.95 9.71 0.39
C TYR A 98 5.12 8.44 0.59
N ALA A 99 4.72 7.75 -0.48
CA ALA A 99 3.93 6.52 -0.39
C ALA A 99 4.71 5.36 0.25
N CYS A 100 6.05 5.38 0.19
CA CYS A 100 6.92 4.40 0.85
C CYS A 100 7.45 4.90 2.20
N ARG A 101 7.02 6.08 2.67
CA ARG A 101 7.47 6.66 3.95
C ARG A 101 7.00 5.78 5.10
N GLY A 102 7.95 5.29 5.91
CA GLY A 102 7.69 4.32 6.98
C GLY A 102 8.11 2.89 6.65
N THR A 103 8.64 2.65 5.46
CA THR A 103 9.37 1.42 5.11
C THR A 103 10.87 1.70 5.05
N ASP A 104 11.70 0.66 5.21
CA ASP A 104 13.17 0.80 5.17
C ASP A 104 13.63 1.18 3.75
N ARG A 105 14.06 2.43 3.59
CA ARG A 105 14.65 2.94 2.34
C ARG A 105 16.08 2.39 2.19
N PRO A 106 16.38 1.64 1.12
CA PRO A 106 17.74 1.17 0.86
C PRO A 106 18.69 2.32 0.56
N ASP A 107 19.98 2.16 0.87
CA ASP A 107 21.01 3.16 0.55
C ASP A 107 21.10 3.41 -0.96
N ASP A 108 21.25 4.65 -1.37
CA ASP A 108 21.47 5.06 -2.76
C ASP A 108 22.95 5.29 -3.08
N LYS A 109 23.83 5.24 -2.07
CA LYS A 109 25.27 5.46 -2.18
C LYS A 109 26.04 4.51 -1.28
N GLN A 110 27.14 3.95 -1.79
CA GLN A 110 28.06 3.15 -0.98
C GLN A 110 29.52 3.32 -1.43
N PRO A 111 30.51 3.06 -0.56
CA PRO A 111 31.92 3.08 -0.95
C PRO A 111 32.23 1.97 -1.96
N CYS A 112 33.24 2.22 -2.80
CA CYS A 112 33.85 1.25 -3.70
C CYS A 112 35.37 1.37 -3.69
N TYR A 113 36.05 0.26 -4.01
CA TYR A 113 37.49 0.20 -4.15
C TYR A 113 37.84 -0.47 -5.48
N THR A 114 38.66 0.20 -6.28
CA THR A 114 39.02 -0.24 -7.64
C THR A 114 40.17 -1.23 -7.68
N GLY A 115 40.92 -1.40 -6.58
CA GLY A 115 42.16 -2.18 -6.57
C GLY A 115 43.34 -1.52 -7.31
N VAL A 116 43.12 -0.41 -8.02
CA VAL A 116 44.16 0.34 -8.74
C VAL A 116 44.70 1.44 -7.85
N THR A 117 46.02 1.61 -7.77
CA THR A 117 46.63 2.71 -7.01
C THR A 117 46.61 4.00 -7.82
N CYS A 118 46.26 5.12 -7.19
CA CYS A 118 46.32 6.41 -7.86
C CYS A 118 47.77 6.87 -7.95
N GLN A 119 48.26 7.07 -9.17
CA GLN A 119 49.56 7.69 -9.39
C GLN A 119 49.46 9.19 -9.08
N THR A 120 50.11 9.62 -8.01
CA THR A 120 50.29 11.04 -7.72
C THR A 120 51.33 11.60 -8.69
N LYS A 121 50.91 12.35 -9.70
CA LYS A 121 51.85 13.16 -10.49
C LYS A 121 52.27 14.36 -9.64
N PHE A 122 53.48 14.31 -9.08
CA PHE A 122 54.14 15.47 -8.50
C PHE A 122 54.72 16.29 -9.65
N TYR A 123 54.18 17.49 -9.89
CA TYR A 123 54.87 18.50 -10.71
C TYR A 123 55.76 19.30 -9.75
N ASN A 124 57.06 19.35 -10.01
CA ASN A 124 57.91 20.33 -9.36
C ASN A 124 57.57 21.70 -9.97
N CYS A 125 57.10 22.63 -9.13
CA CYS A 125 57.06 24.05 -9.49
C CYS A 125 58.48 24.62 -9.52
#